data_AF-A0A839GYF7-F1
#
_entry.id   AF-A0A839GYF7-F1
#
_cell.length_a   1.000
_cell.length_b   1.000
_cell.length_c   1.000
_cell.angle_alpha   90.00
_cell.angle_beta   90.00
_cell.angle_gamma   90.00
#
_symmetry.space_group_name_H-M   'P 1'
#
loop_
_entity.id
_entity.type
_entity.pdbx_description
1 polymer ?
#
loop_
_entity_poly.entity_id
_entity_poly.type
_entity_poly.pdbx_seq_one_letter_code
_entity_poly.pdbx_strand_id
1 'polypeptide(L)'
;MVALNRAIAVAECDGLEAGIALLLEMKEEASHYYLYHLALGDLYVRTQQTARAKACYQTALRLTSSPARQQIIQQKQEQLI
;
A
#
# COMPACT_ATOMS: atom_id res chain seq x y z
N MET A 1 -4.03 11.92 2.79
CA MET A 1 -4.53 11.28 4.03
C MET A 1 -6.01 10.90 3.93
N VAL A 2 -6.91 11.81 3.54
CA VAL A 2 -8.36 11.50 3.44
C VAL A 2 -8.67 10.38 2.44
N ALA A 3 -8.06 10.40 1.25
CA ALA A 3 -8.26 9.38 0.22
C ALA A 3 -7.78 7.98 0.64
N LEU A 4 -6.68 7.90 1.39
CA LEU A 4 -6.13 6.65 1.88
C LEU A 4 -7.02 6.02 2.95
N ASN A 5 -7.47 6.85 3.90
CA ASN A 5 -8.40 6.41 4.94
C ASN A 5 -9.73 5.94 4.33
N ARG A 6 -10.17 6.59 3.24
CA ARG A 6 -11.36 6.18 2.48
C ARG A 6 -11.15 4.83 1.79
N ALA A 7 -10.02 4.59 1.15
CA ALA A 7 -9.73 3.31 0.50
C ALA A 7 -9.66 2.15 1.51
N ILE A 8 -9.10 2.39 2.70
CA ILE A 8 -9.10 1.41 3.80
C ILE A 8 -10.53 1.17 4.29
N ALA A 9 -11.31 2.23 4.53
CA ALA A 9 -12.70 2.09 4.95
C ALA A 9 -13.54 1.29 3.94
N VAL A 10 -13.34 1.52 2.64
CA VAL A 10 -13.99 0.73 1.59
C VAL A 10 -13.48 -0.72 1.58
N ALA A 11 -12.19 -0.95 1.80
CA ALA A 11 -11.66 -2.30 1.91
C ALA A 11 -12.29 -3.10 3.08
N GLU A 12 -12.63 -2.42 4.18
CA GLU A 12 -13.32 -3.02 5.33
C GLU A 12 -14.83 -3.19 5.09
N CYS A 13 -15.48 -2.26 4.37
CA CYS A 13 -16.93 -2.28 4.15
C CYS A 13 -17.36 -3.14 2.95
N ASP A 14 -16.70 -2.97 1.81
CA ASP A 14 -17.12 -3.52 0.51
C ASP A 14 -16.20 -4.66 0.02
N GLY A 15 -15.12 -4.93 0.75
CA GLY A 15 -14.16 -6.00 0.48
C GLY A 15 -12.81 -5.50 -0.03
N LEU A 16 -11.78 -6.33 0.18
CA LEU A 16 -10.38 -5.98 -0.08
C LEU A 16 -10.14 -5.62 -1.55
N GLU A 17 -10.79 -6.34 -2.46
CA GLU A 17 -10.72 -6.13 -3.91
C GLU A 17 -11.29 -4.77 -4.31
N ALA A 18 -12.38 -4.32 -3.67
CA ALA A 18 -12.98 -3.01 -3.92
C ALA A 18 -12.06 -1.88 -3.45
N GLY A 19 -11.43 -2.05 -2.28
CA GLY A 19 -10.41 -1.12 -1.79
C GLY A 19 -9.19 -1.01 -2.72
N ILE A 20 -8.74 -2.14 -3.27
CA ILE A 20 -7.65 -2.16 -4.26
C ILE A 20 -8.06 -1.45 -5.54
N ALA A 21 -9.27 -1.70 -6.06
CA ALA A 21 -9.77 -1.05 -7.27
C ALA A 21 -9.81 0.47 -7.13
N LEU A 22 -10.33 0.99 -6.00
CA LEU A 22 -10.34 2.43 -5.72
C LEU A 22 -8.94 3.03 -5.64
N LEU A 23 -7.97 2.33 -5.05
CA LEU A 23 -6.59 2.80 -5.07
C LEU A 23 -6.07 2.85 -6.50
N LEU A 24 -6.32 1.82 -7.31
CA LEU A 24 -5.85 1.78 -8.69
C LEU A 24 -6.44 2.89 -9.57
N GLU A 25 -7.68 3.33 -9.32
CA GLU A 25 -8.29 4.49 -9.98
C GLU A 25 -7.53 5.79 -9.68
N MET A 26 -7.03 5.93 -8.45
CA MET A 26 -6.27 7.10 -8.01
C MET A 26 -4.78 7.05 -8.39
N LYS A 27 -4.35 6.05 -9.15
CA LYS A 27 -2.93 5.80 -9.44
C LYS A 27 -2.24 7.00 -10.07
N GLU A 28 -2.87 7.71 -10.99
CA GLU A 28 -2.25 8.86 -11.66
C GLU A 28 -1.90 9.99 -10.69
N GLU A 29 -2.77 10.25 -9.72
CA GLU A 29 -2.63 11.33 -8.74
C GLU A 29 -1.93 10.91 -7.45
N ALA A 30 -1.86 9.61 -7.15
CA ALA A 30 -1.38 9.11 -5.87
C ALA A 30 -0.09 8.28 -5.97
N SER A 31 0.30 7.81 -7.16
CA SER A 31 1.45 6.91 -7.34
C SER A 31 2.81 7.52 -7.02
N HIS A 32 2.93 8.85 -6.93
CA HIS A 32 4.16 9.50 -6.47
C HIS A 32 4.28 9.57 -4.94
N TYR A 33 3.24 9.23 -4.19
CA TYR A 33 3.29 9.20 -2.73
C TYR A 33 3.61 7.79 -2.22
N TYR A 34 4.60 7.70 -1.32
CA TYR A 34 4.94 6.42 -0.68
C TYR A 34 3.74 5.80 0.07
N LEU A 35 2.85 6.63 0.63
CA LEU A 35 1.66 6.20 1.37
C LEU A 35 0.67 5.40 0.52
N TYR A 36 0.55 5.77 -0.76
CA TYR A 36 -0.28 5.04 -1.72
C TYR A 36 0.22 3.61 -1.88
N HIS A 37 1.52 3.47 -2.15
CA HIS A 37 2.16 2.16 -2.31
C HIS A 37 2.15 1.37 -1.01
N LEU A 38 2.29 2.01 0.15
CA LEU A 38 2.22 1.34 1.45
C LEU A 38 0.84 0.69 1.67
N ALA A 39 -0.26 1.45 1.49
CA ALA A 39 -1.60 0.90 1.69
C ALA A 39 -1.97 -0.14 0.64
N LEU A 40 -1.59 0.07 -0.63
CA LEU A 40 -1.80 -0.92 -1.68
C LEU A 40 -1.04 -2.22 -1.38
N GLY A 41 0.17 -2.11 -0.85
CA GLY A 41 0.94 -3.24 -0.34
C GLY A 41 0.20 -3.98 0.78
N ASP A 42 -0.26 -3.25 1.80
CA ASP A 42 -1.00 -3.82 2.94
C ASP A 42 -2.27 -4.58 2.49
N LEU A 43 -3.02 -4.06 1.50
CA LEU A 43 -4.18 -4.76 0.94
C LEU A 43 -3.79 -6.02 0.14
N TYR A 44 -2.68 -5.98 -0.60
CA TYR A 44 -2.16 -7.17 -1.28
C TYR A 44 -1.70 -8.26 -0.31
N VAL A 45 -1.17 -7.90 0.86
CA VAL A 45 -0.85 -8.89 1.91
C VAL A 45 -2.11 -9.62 2.36
N ARG A 46 -3.19 -8.88 2.62
CA ARG A 46 -4.47 -9.44 3.09
C ARG A 46 -5.15 -10.32 2.04
N THR A 47 -4.92 -10.05 0.76
CA THR A 47 -5.40 -10.90 -0.36
C THR A 47 -4.41 -12.00 -0.77
N GLN A 48 -3.38 -12.26 0.05
CA GLN A 48 -2.34 -13.28 -0.20
C GLN A 48 -1.54 -13.08 -1.51
N GLN A 49 -1.53 -11.86 -2.05
CA GLN A 49 -0.80 -11.48 -3.26
C GLN A 49 0.61 -10.96 -2.92
N THR A 50 1.41 -11.82 -2.29
CA THR A 50 2.72 -11.48 -1.70
C THR A 50 3.69 -10.82 -2.69
N ALA A 51 3.73 -11.29 -3.94
CA ALA A 51 4.59 -10.72 -4.97
C ALA A 51 4.24 -9.25 -5.29
N ARG A 52 2.94 -8.93 -5.35
CA ARG A 52 2.46 -7.56 -5.58
C ARG A 52 2.71 -6.67 -4.36
N ALA A 53 2.46 -7.20 -3.17
CA ALA A 53 2.76 -6.51 -1.91
C ALA A 53 4.25 -6.09 -1.83
N LYS A 54 5.17 -6.99 -2.19
CA LYS A 54 6.61 -6.72 -2.21
C LYS A 54 6.99 -5.61 -3.19
N ALA A 55 6.43 -5.61 -4.40
CA ALA A 55 6.68 -4.56 -5.40
C ALA A 55 6.18 -3.18 -4.93
N CYS A 56 5.04 -3.15 -4.25
CA CYS A 56 4.51 -1.95 -3.63
C CYS A 56 5.45 -1.43 -2.53
N TYR A 57 5.89 -2.27 -1.60
CA TYR A 57 6.83 -1.84 -0.54
C TYR A 57 8.17 -1.35 -1.08
N GLN A 58 8.73 -2.00 -2.10
CA GLN A 58 9.94 -1.51 -2.78
C GLN A 58 9.76 -0.12 -3.38
N THR A 59 8.58 0.17 -3.95
CA THR A 59 8.28 1.49 -4.50
C THR A 59 8.05 2.52 -3.40
N ALA A 60 7.36 2.14 -2.32
CA ALA A 60 7.22 2.99 -1.14
C ALA A 60 8.58 3.37 -0.54
N LEU A 61 9.53 2.43 -0.46
CA LEU A 61 10.90 2.67 0.01
C LEU A 61 11.67 3.67 -0.86
N ARG A 62 11.49 3.62 -2.18
CA ARG A 62 12.10 4.57 -3.12
C ARG A 62 11.53 5.99 -2.98
N LEU A 63 10.26 6.11 -2.63
CA LEU A 63 9.55 7.39 -2.54
C LEU A 63 9.64 8.07 -1.17
N THR A 64 9.99 7.33 -0.11
CA THR A 64 10.17 7.92 1.23
C THR A 64 11.64 8.22 1.51
N SER A 65 11.93 9.46 1.90
CA SER A 65 13.27 9.89 2.34
C SER A 65 13.46 9.82 3.86
N SER A 66 12.45 9.39 4.62
CA SER A 66 12.53 9.31 6.09
C SER A 66 13.04 7.94 6.53
N PRO A 67 14.17 7.86 7.26
CA PRO A 67 14.74 6.60 7.72
C PRO A 67 13.78 5.79 8.60
N ALA A 68 13.08 6.46 9.52
CA ALA A 68 12.08 5.81 10.39
C ALA A 68 10.97 5.13 9.57
N ARG A 69 10.50 5.78 8.49
CA ARG A 69 9.50 5.19 7.60
C ARG A 69 10.08 4.04 6.77
N GLN A 70 11.33 4.15 6.32
CA GLN A 70 11.99 3.08 5.59
C GLN A 70 12.10 1.81 6.44
N GLN A 71 12.50 1.95 7.71
CA GLN A 71 12.60 0.82 8.64
C GLN A 71 11.24 0.13 8.84
N ILE A 72 10.15 0.88 9.03
CA ILE A 72 8.80 0.32 9.17
C ILE A 72 8.39 -0.46 7.91
N ILE A 73 8.65 0.08 6.72
CA ILE A 73 8.29 -0.56 5.45
C ILE A 73 9.16 -1.81 5.20
N GLN A 74 10.43 -1.77 5.55
CA GLN A 74 11.34 -2.92 5.47
C GLN A 74 10.87 -4.05 6.39
N GLN A 75 10.54 -3.77 7.64
CA GLN A 75 10.00 -4.77 8.58
C GLN A 75 8.72 -5.42 8.02
N LYS A 76 7.80 -4.63 7.45
CA LYS A 76 6.61 -5.16 6.78
C LYS A 76 6.95 -6.06 5.58
N GLN A 77 7.98 -5.71 4.81
CA GLN A 77 8.42 -6.50 3.66
C GLN A 77 9.08 -7.81 4.08
N GLU A 78 9.82 -7.83 5.19
CA GLU A 78 10.46 -9.03 5.75
C GLU A 78 9.45 -10.03 6.31
N GLN A 79 8.33 -9.54 6.87
CA GLN A 79 7.22 -10.39 7.35
C GLN A 79 6.47 -11.14 6.25
N LEU A 80 6.76 -10.87 4.97
CA LEU A 80 6.16 -11.53 3.81
C LEU A 80 6.94 -12.74 3.30
N ILE A 81 8.05 -13.07 3.93
CA ILE A 81 8.96 -14.18 3.59
C ILE A 81 8.72 -15.32 4.58
#